data_AF-A0A2E3ZRP1-F1
#
_entry.id   AF-A0A2E3ZRP1-F1
#
_cell.length_a   1.000
_cell.length_b   1.000
_cell.length_c   1.000
_cell.angle_alpha   90.00
_cell.angle_beta   90.00
_cell.angle_gamma   90.00
#
_symmetry.space_group_name_H-M   'P 1'
#
loop_
_entity.id
_entity.type
_entity.pdbx_description
1 polymer ?
#
loop_
_entity_poly.entity_id
_entity_poly.type
_entity_poly.pdbx_seq_one_letter_code
_entity_poly.pdbx_strand_id
1 'polypeptide(L)' 'MTSEPVIPEFDISSIAIEEEMKSSYLDYAMSVIVSRALPDVRDGLKPVHRRILYGMKEEGYDWNRAYRKSARVVGD' A
#
# COMPACT_ATOMS: atom_id res chain seq x y z
N MET A 1 -29.80 46.45 12.44
CA MET A 1 -29.52 45.09 12.94
C MET A 1 -28.53 44.45 11.98
N THR A 2 -27.25 44.76 12.13
CA THR A 2 -26.18 44.16 11.34
C THR A 2 -25.83 42.81 11.96
N SER A 3 -26.17 41.72 11.29
CA SER A 3 -25.78 40.37 11.69
C SER A 3 -24.27 40.25 11.63
N GLU A 4 -23.64 39.86 12.75
CA GLU A 4 -22.21 39.57 12.82
C GLU A 4 -21.85 38.43 11.85
N PRO A 5 -20.69 38.50 11.16
CA PRO A 5 -20.27 37.43 10.27
C PRO A 5 -19.86 36.19 11.08
N VAL A 6 -20.51 35.06 10.81
CA VAL A 6 -20.13 33.75 11.35
C VAL A 6 -18.78 33.35 10.74
N ILE A 7 -17.73 33.37 11.56
CA ILE A 7 -16.41 32.88 11.16
C ILE A 7 -16.50 31.35 11.04
N PRO A 8 -16.08 30.73 9.93
CA PRO A 8 -16.05 29.28 9.84
C PRO A 8 -15.11 28.74 10.90
N GLU A 9 -15.65 27.94 11.81
CA GLU A 9 -14.89 27.21 12.81
C GLU A 9 -14.03 26.18 12.07
N PHE A 10 -12.74 26.47 11.92
CA PHE A 10 -11.81 25.49 11.38
C PHE A 10 -11.73 24.35 12.40
N ASP A 11 -12.22 23.17 12.03
CA ASP A 11 -12.11 21.93 12.81
C ASP A 11 -10.65 21.44 12.82
N ILE A 12 -9.79 22.20 13.49
CA ILE A 12 -8.37 21.90 13.66
C ILE A 12 -8.21 21.35 15.07
N SER A 13 -8.14 20.02 15.17
CA SER A 13 -7.75 19.35 16.39
C SER A 13 -6.23 19.41 16.56
N SER A 14 -5.78 19.92 17.71
CA SER A 14 -4.37 19.83 18.09
C SER A 14 -4.06 18.42 18.56
N ILE A 15 -3.04 17.78 17.98
CA ILE A 15 -2.56 16.46 18.40
C ILE A 15 -1.19 16.58 19.10
N ALA A 16 -0.96 15.76 20.12
CA ALA A 16 0.34 15.71 20.77
C ALA A 16 1.36 15.00 19.85
N ILE A 17 2.52 15.61 19.64
CA ILE A 17 3.56 15.04 18.76
C ILE A 17 4.04 13.66 19.23
N GLU A 18 4.11 13.41 20.53
CA GLU A 18 4.52 12.12 21.08
C GLU A 18 3.51 11.02 20.72
N GLU A 19 2.22 11.33 20.78
CA GLU A 19 1.14 10.41 20.44
C GLU A 19 1.13 10.11 18.94
N GLU A 20 1.23 11.14 18.11
CA GLU A 20 1.27 11.01 16.65
C GLU A 20 2.48 10.18 16.19
N MET A 21 3.68 10.48 16.72
CA MET A 21 4.91 9.76 16.37
C MET A 21 4.81 8.27 16.72
N LYS A 22 4.19 7.93 17.86
CA LYS A 22 4.00 6.54 18.27
C LYS A 22 3.00 5.82 17.36
N SER A 23 1.88 6.47 17.04
CA SER A 23 0.87 5.89 16.14
C SER A 23 1.43 5.66 14.74
N SER A 24 1.98 6.71 14.12
CA SER A 24 2.59 6.66 12.79
C SER A 24 3.71 5.60 12.69
N TYR A 25 4.53 5.47 13.73
CA TYR A 25 5.57 4.44 13.77
C TYR A 25 4.95 3.02 13.80
N LEU A 26 3.95 2.79 14.65
CA LEU A 26 3.29 1.49 14.77
C LEU A 26 2.56 1.11 13.48
N ASP A 27 1.89 2.06 12.84
CA ASP A 27 1.17 1.83 11.59
C ASP A 27 2.12 1.47 10.45
N TYR A 28 3.24 2.19 10.32
CA TYR A 28 4.27 1.86 9.35
C TYR A 28 4.92 0.50 9.65
N ALA A 29 5.28 0.24 10.91
CA ALA A 29 5.91 -1.01 11.33
C ALA A 29 5.01 -2.21 11.03
N MET A 30 3.72 -2.12 11.39
CA MET A 30 2.74 -3.17 11.13
C MET A 30 2.55 -3.41 9.63
N SER A 31 2.42 -2.34 8.85
CA SER A 31 2.31 -2.42 7.38
C SER A 31 3.53 -3.11 6.75
N VAL A 32 4.74 -2.79 7.22
CA VAL A 32 5.97 -3.44 6.76
C VAL A 32 5.99 -4.92 7.10
N ILE A 33 5.67 -5.29 8.35
CA ILE A 33 5.72 -6.68 8.83
C ILE A 33 4.74 -7.55 8.04
N VAL A 34 3.47 -7.12 7.96
CA VAL A 34 2.39 -7.94 7.39
C VAL A 34 2.41 -7.94 5.86
N SER A 35 2.66 -6.78 5.25
CA SER A 35 2.35 -6.58 3.82
C SER A 35 3.59 -6.43 2.93
N ARG A 36 4.80 -6.53 3.47
CA ARG A 36 6.03 -6.30 2.68
C ARG A 36 7.16 -7.26 3.02
N ALA A 37 7.51 -7.36 4.30
CA ALA A 37 8.76 -7.97 4.73
C ALA A 37 8.65 -9.50 4.87
N LEU A 38 7.61 -9.99 5.57
CA LEU A 38 7.46 -11.41 5.87
C LEU A 38 6.65 -12.13 4.78
N PRO A 39 7.07 -13.34 4.36
CA PRO A 39 6.28 -14.17 3.47
C PRO A 39 5.13 -14.85 4.21
N ASP A 40 4.07 -15.22 3.47
CA ASP A 40 2.98 -16.03 4.01
C ASP A 40 3.42 -17.49 4.17
N VAL A 41 3.02 -18.16 5.24
CA VAL A 41 3.39 -19.55 5.53
C VAL A 41 2.77 -20.56 4.55
N ARG A 42 1.67 -20.20 3.90
CA ARG A 42 0.92 -21.11 3.01
C ARG A 42 1.63 -21.34 1.69
N ASP A 43 2.27 -20.31 1.15
CA ASP A 43 2.91 -20.32 -0.17
C ASP A 43 4.39 -19.89 -0.14
N GLY A 44 4.88 -19.34 0.98
CA GLY A 44 6.24 -18.81 1.09
C GLY A 44 6.47 -17.52 0.30
N LEU A 45 5.42 -16.90 -0.25
CA LEU A 45 5.54 -15.77 -1.17
C LEU A 45 5.29 -14.43 -0.45
N LYS A 46 6.16 -13.46 -0.74
CA LYS A 46 5.91 -12.05 -0.45
C LYS A 46 4.81 -11.51 -1.36
N PRO A 47 4.06 -10.47 -0.94
CA PRO A 47 2.99 -9.89 -1.76
C PRO A 47 3.42 -9.46 -3.17
N VAL A 48 4.67 -9.01 -3.35
CA VAL A 48 5.19 -8.64 -4.68
C VAL A 48 5.30 -9.84 -5.63
N HIS A 49 5.77 -11.00 -5.16
CA HIS A 49 5.88 -12.20 -6.00
C HIS A 49 4.50 -12.69 -6.43
N ARG A 50 3.52 -12.65 -5.51
CA ARG A 50 2.15 -13.06 -5.80
C ARG A 50 1.51 -12.21 -6.89
N ARG A 51 1.73 -10.88 -6.86
CA ARG A 51 1.25 -9.96 -7.91
C ARG A 51 1.89 -10.25 -9.27
N ILE A 52 3.21 -10.44 -9.31
CA ILE A 52 3.93 -10.75 -10.55
C ILE A 52 3.42 -12.06 -11.17
N LEU A 53 3.36 -13.14 -10.37
CA LEU A 53 2.89 -14.44 -10.86
C LEU A 53 1.43 -14.40 -11.30
N TYR A 54 0.59 -13.63 -10.60
CA TYR A 54 -0.80 -13.42 -10.99
C TYR A 54 -0.92 -12.67 -12.32
N GLY A 55 -0.22 -11.55 -12.49
CA GLY A 55 -0.22 -10.79 -13.75
C GLY A 55 0.27 -11.63 -14.93
N MET A 56 1.37 -12.38 -14.74
CA MET A 56 1.88 -13.30 -15.76
C MET A 56 0.88 -14.40 -16.13
N LYS A 57 0.08 -14.87 -15.17
CA LYS A 57 -0.97 -15.86 -15.41
C LYS A 57 -2.13 -15.27 -16.21
N GLU A 58 -2.60 -14.07 -15.86
CA GLU A 58 -3.70 -13.39 -16.55
C GLU A 58 -3.34 -13.02 -18.00
N GLU A 59 -2.09 -12.65 -18.25
CA GLU A 59 -1.58 -12.40 -19.61
C GLU A 59 -1.27 -13.69 -20.40
N GLY A 60 -1.33 -14.85 -19.74
CA GLY A 60 -1.08 -16.16 -20.34
C GLY A 60 0.38 -16.37 -20.73
N TYR A 61 1.33 -16.01 -19.86
CA TYR A 61 2.75 -16.29 -20.05
C TYR A 61 3.11 -17.70 -19.58
N ASP A 62 2.66 -18.68 -20.36
CA ASP A 62 2.99 -20.09 -20.18
C ASP A 62 4.37 -20.43 -20.74
N TRP A 63 4.97 -21.48 -20.17
CA TRP A 63 6.29 -21.99 -20.55
C TRP A 63 6.40 -22.43 -22.03
N ASN A 64 5.29 -22.71 -22.69
CA ASN A 64 5.24 -23.18 -24.08
C ASN A 64 5.06 -22.04 -25.11
N ARG A 65 5.05 -20.78 -24.68
CA ARG A 65 4.87 -19.60 -25.54
C ARG A 65 6.18 -18.86 -25.79
N ALA A 66 6.17 -17.97 -26.79
CA ALA A 66 7.31 -17.11 -27.10
C ALA A 66 7.61 -16.12 -25.97
N TYR A 67 8.89 -15.83 -25.75
CA TYR A 67 9.35 -14.87 -24.75
C TYR A 67 8.79 -13.46 -24.99
N ARG A 68 8.46 -12.77 -23.90
CA ARG A 68 8.02 -11.37 -23.88
C ARG A 68 9.02 -10.50 -23.11
N LYS A 69 8.99 -9.20 -23.35
CA LYS A 69 9.89 -8.25 -22.71
C LYS A 69 9.46 -8.04 -21.26
N SER A 70 10.42 -8.09 -20.33
CA SER A 70 10.17 -7.88 -18.90
C SER A 70 9.53 -6.53 -18.58
N ALA A 71 9.84 -5.49 -19.37
CA ALA A 71 9.25 -4.16 -19.22
C ALA A 71 7.71 -4.17 -19.33
N ARG A 72 7.13 -5.15 -20.01
CA ARG A 72 5.67 -5.33 -20.09
C ARG A 72 5.10 -5.82 -18.75
N VAL A 73 5.62 -6.96 -18.25
CA VAL A 73 5.22 -7.56 -16.96
C VAL A 73 5.43 -6.64 -15.76
N VAL A 74 6.41 -5.72 -15.82
CA VAL A 74 6.68 -4.75 -14.74
C VAL A 74 5.76 -3.53 -14.82
N GLY A 75 5.29 -3.18 -16.02
CA GLY A 75 4.44 -2.01 -16.25
C GLY A 75 2.95 -2.28 -16.04
N ASP A 76 2.53 -3.51 -16.28
CA ASP A 76 1.16 -4.02 -16.02
C ASP A 76 0.98 -4.38 -14.53
#